data_AF-A0A0F9IDX6-F1
#
_entry.id   AF-A0A0F9IDX6-F1
#
_cell.length_a   1.000
_cell.length_b   1.000
_cell.length_c   1.000
_cell.angle_alpha   90.00
_cell.angle_beta   90.00
_cell.angle_gamma   90.00
#
_symmetry.space_group_name_H-M   'P 1'
#
loop_
_entity.id
_entity.type
_entity.pdbx_description
1 polymer ?
#
loop_
_entity_poly.entity_id
_entity_poly.type
_entity_poly.pdbx_seq_one_letter_code
_entity_poly.pdbx_strand_id
1 'polypeptide(L)'
;MDSNEEFLKSDFEQYHEWMRHYDKSFSSMINFLYSGYAAVITASYVIVSKYPKAYDAKLGATLLLSFAALLTPVFIYWLMKKRKYFVDTARWVNRIRSAFLKQAPLGIDKPAAKWETPEYPPYFNSTSTQIIFLYFTAFCGAALNSISAVSAVITGGFIKSFADVPIWIYLICLFVFSAIYIVWIRCYLMGLEKAHE
;
A
#
# COMPACT_ATOMS: atom_id res chain seq x y z
N MET A 1 32.89 24.93 14.04
CA MET A 1 31.61 24.99 13.33
C MET A 1 30.65 25.67 14.29
N ASP A 2 29.83 26.62 13.84
CA ASP A 2 28.97 27.37 14.76
C ASP A 2 27.89 26.42 15.32
N SER A 3 27.45 26.60 16.58
CA SER A 3 26.53 25.65 17.25
C SER A 3 25.25 25.40 16.45
N ASN A 4 24.83 26.38 15.65
CA ASN A 4 23.65 26.31 14.78
C ASN A 4 23.89 25.44 13.54
N GLU A 5 25.11 25.43 12.99
CA GLU A 5 25.46 24.62 11.83
C GLU A 5 25.53 23.14 12.19
N GLU A 6 26.05 22.80 13.37
CA GLU A 6 26.08 21.42 13.87
C GLU A 6 24.68 20.90 14.13
N PHE A 7 23.81 21.73 14.72
CA PHE A 7 22.40 21.40 14.92
C PHE A 7 21.69 21.10 13.60
N LEU A 8 21.82 21.99 12.60
CA LEU A 8 21.19 21.80 11.28
C LEU A 8 21.71 20.56 10.55
N LYS A 9 23.02 20.28 10.65
CA LYS A 9 23.61 19.08 10.08
C LYS A 9 23.03 17.82 10.73
N SER A 10 22.98 17.79 12.07
CA SER A 10 22.42 16.66 12.82
C SER A 10 20.94 16.44 12.49
N ASP A 11 20.16 17.51 12.41
CA ASP A 11 18.73 17.44 12.09
C ASP A 11 18.52 16.89 10.67
N PHE A 12 19.29 17.38 9.70
CA PHE A 12 19.26 16.89 8.33
C PHE A 12 19.63 15.40 8.21
N GLU A 13 20.69 14.98 8.90
CA GLU A 13 21.10 13.56 8.95
C GLU A 13 19.99 12.69 9.54
N GLN A 14 19.39 13.11 10.65
CA GLN A 14 18.29 12.41 11.31
C GLN A 14 17.05 12.27 10.40
N TYR A 15 16.64 13.35 9.74
CA TYR A 15 15.52 13.28 8.80
C TYR A 15 15.81 12.39 7.59
N HIS A 16 17.05 12.36 7.11
CA HIS A 16 17.45 11.43 6.05
C HIS A 16 17.39 9.97 6.52
N GLU A 17 17.77 9.69 7.77
CA GLU A 17 17.60 8.37 8.37
C GLU A 17 16.13 7.98 8.48
N TRP A 18 15.25 8.89 8.89
CA TRP A 18 13.81 8.64 8.96
C TRP A 18 13.20 8.36 7.59
N MET A 19 13.58 9.10 6.55
CA MET A 19 13.13 8.80 5.18
C MET A 19 13.52 7.38 4.76
N ARG A 20 14.77 6.98 5.00
CA ARG A 20 15.26 5.62 4.70
C ARG A 20 14.54 4.57 5.54
N HIS A 21 14.26 4.86 6.81
CA HIS A 21 13.51 3.98 7.69
C HIS A 21 12.09 3.75 7.18
N TYR A 22 11.36 4.80 6.80
CA TYR A 22 9.99 4.66 6.28
C TYR A 22 9.94 3.90 4.96
N ASP A 23 10.90 4.12 4.06
CA ASP A 23 10.96 3.39 2.80
C ASP A 23 11.28 1.90 3.00
N LYS A 24 12.26 1.58 3.87
CA LYS A 24 12.55 0.18 4.29
C LYS A 24 11.35 -0.47 4.97
N SER A 25 10.68 0.26 5.86
CA SER A 25 9.48 -0.22 6.55
C SER A 25 8.34 -0.49 5.56
N PHE A 26 8.16 0.36 4.55
CA PHE A 26 7.18 0.17 3.49
C PHE A 26 7.48 -1.11 2.69
N SER A 27 8.72 -1.27 2.21
CA SER A 27 9.13 -2.46 1.44
C SER A 27 9.02 -3.75 2.26
N SER A 28 9.46 -3.73 3.51
CA SER A 28 9.32 -4.87 4.44
C SER A 28 7.86 -5.27 4.62
N MET A 29 6.97 -4.28 4.73
CA MET A 29 5.53 -4.53 4.88
C MET A 29 4.90 -5.18 3.64
N ILE A 30 5.29 -4.71 2.46
CA ILE A 30 4.86 -5.31 1.19
C ILE A 30 5.31 -6.77 1.10
N ASN A 31 6.57 -7.07 1.45
CA ASN A 31 7.09 -8.43 1.43
C ASN A 31 6.37 -9.35 2.42
N PHE A 32 6.11 -8.87 3.64
CA PHE A 32 5.33 -9.58 4.64
C PHE A 32 3.92 -9.89 4.12
N LEU A 33 3.25 -8.89 3.53
CA LEU A 33 1.89 -9.01 3.03
C LEU A 33 1.79 -10.03 1.90
N TYR A 34 2.69 -9.98 0.91
CA TYR A 34 2.68 -10.92 -0.22
C TYR A 34 3.04 -12.34 0.20
N SER A 35 3.96 -12.50 1.16
CA SER A 35 4.25 -13.80 1.77
C SER A 35 3.02 -14.35 2.50
N GLY A 36 2.30 -13.49 3.23
CA GLY A 36 1.05 -13.83 3.89
C GLY A 36 -0.05 -14.26 2.92
N TYR A 37 -0.22 -13.54 1.80
CA TYR A 37 -1.18 -13.91 0.76
C TYR A 37 -0.85 -15.26 0.14
N ALA A 38 0.42 -15.50 -0.22
CA ALA A 38 0.86 -16.78 -0.75
C ALA A 38 0.59 -17.91 0.24
N ALA A 39 0.96 -17.73 1.52
CA ALA A 39 0.75 -18.72 2.57
C ALA A 39 -0.74 -19.07 2.74
N VAL A 40 -1.63 -18.06 2.76
CA VAL A 40 -3.07 -18.28 2.89
C VAL A 40 -3.65 -19.01 1.68
N ILE A 41 -3.29 -18.59 0.46
CA ILE A 41 -3.75 -19.25 -0.77
C ILE A 41 -3.31 -20.72 -0.78
N THR A 42 -2.03 -20.97 -0.49
CA THR A 42 -1.48 -22.33 -0.45
C THR A 42 -2.15 -23.17 0.63
N ALA A 43 -2.32 -22.64 1.85
CA ALA A 43 -2.98 -23.35 2.94
C ALA A 43 -4.43 -23.71 2.58
N SER A 44 -5.21 -22.75 2.06
CA SER A 44 -6.58 -22.99 1.64
C SER A 44 -6.68 -24.02 0.51
N TYR A 45 -5.77 -23.98 -0.47
CA TYR A 45 -5.69 -24.97 -1.53
C TYR A 45 -5.39 -26.38 -0.99
N VAL A 46 -4.42 -26.51 -0.08
CA VAL A 46 -4.05 -27.81 0.52
C VAL A 46 -5.18 -28.38 1.36
N ILE A 47 -5.88 -27.55 2.15
CA ILE A 47 -7.03 -27.98 2.96
C ILE A 47 -8.14 -28.56 2.09
N VAL A 48 -8.53 -27.84 1.04
CA VAL A 48 -9.62 -28.25 0.15
C VAL A 48 -9.23 -29.46 -0.70
N SER A 49 -7.99 -29.53 -1.20
CA SER A 49 -7.53 -30.65 -2.01
C SER A 49 -7.39 -31.95 -1.22
N LYS A 50 -6.95 -31.88 0.05
CA LYS A 50 -6.84 -33.06 0.92
C LYS A 50 -8.19 -33.58 1.40
N TYR A 51 -9.18 -32.69 1.59
CA TYR A 51 -10.51 -33.05 2.12
C TYR A 51 -11.66 -32.50 1.26
N PRO A 52 -11.79 -32.92 -0.01
CA PRO A 52 -12.67 -32.27 -0.99
C PRO A 52 -14.17 -32.38 -0.68
N LYS A 53 -14.58 -33.38 0.11
CA LYS A 53 -15.98 -33.61 0.50
C LYS A 53 -16.31 -33.13 1.91
N ALA A 54 -15.31 -32.74 2.71
CA ALA A 54 -15.54 -32.31 4.08
C ALA A 54 -16.03 -30.86 4.12
N TYR A 55 -17.23 -30.66 4.66
CA TYR A 55 -17.80 -29.31 4.83
C TYR A 55 -16.90 -28.42 5.68
N ASP A 56 -16.41 -28.93 6.82
CA ASP A 56 -15.56 -28.18 7.75
C ASP A 56 -14.25 -27.73 7.11
N ALA A 57 -13.69 -28.51 6.19
CA ALA A 57 -12.48 -28.14 5.44
C ALA A 57 -12.75 -26.97 4.48
N LYS A 58 -13.86 -27.00 3.75
CA LYS A 58 -14.27 -25.90 2.85
C LYS A 58 -14.58 -24.63 3.65
N LEU A 59 -15.24 -24.78 4.80
CA LEU A 59 -15.53 -23.68 5.71
C LEU A 59 -14.22 -23.08 6.26
N GLY A 60 -13.31 -23.90 6.74
CA GLY A 60 -11.99 -23.46 7.23
C GLY A 60 -11.19 -22.69 6.18
N ALA A 61 -11.12 -23.21 4.95
CA ALA A 61 -10.45 -22.54 3.83
C ALA A 61 -11.12 -21.20 3.46
N THR A 62 -12.45 -21.15 3.46
CA THR A 62 -13.22 -19.94 3.21
C THR A 62 -12.98 -18.88 4.29
N LEU A 63 -12.99 -19.28 5.56
CA LEU A 63 -12.71 -18.38 6.68
C LEU A 63 -11.29 -17.83 6.63
N LEU A 64 -10.29 -18.66 6.27
CA LEU A 64 -8.90 -18.22 6.11
C LEU A 64 -8.75 -17.18 5.00
N LEU A 65 -9.36 -17.43 3.83
CA LEU A 65 -9.38 -16.46 2.72
C LEU A 65 -10.11 -15.17 3.11
N SER A 66 -11.24 -15.29 3.81
CA SER A 66 -12.04 -14.15 4.26
C SER A 66 -11.25 -13.28 5.23
N PHE A 67 -10.53 -13.91 6.16
CA PHE A 67 -9.70 -13.20 7.13
C PHE A 67 -8.56 -12.43 6.45
N ALA A 68 -7.86 -13.05 5.49
CA ALA A 68 -6.82 -12.36 4.71
C ALA A 68 -7.39 -11.20 3.88
N ALA A 69 -8.57 -11.40 3.28
CA ALA A 69 -9.27 -10.39 2.53
C ALA A 69 -9.69 -9.18 3.41
N LEU A 70 -10.16 -9.43 4.64
CA LEU A 70 -10.51 -8.40 5.63
C LEU A 70 -9.29 -7.63 6.15
N LEU A 71 -8.12 -8.26 6.25
CA LEU A 71 -6.89 -7.58 6.66
C LEU A 71 -6.30 -6.70 5.57
N THR A 72 -6.59 -6.98 4.29
CA THR A 72 -6.09 -6.19 3.15
C THR A 72 -6.32 -4.68 3.32
N PRO A 73 -7.55 -4.17 3.57
CA PRO A 73 -7.76 -2.73 3.74
C PRO A 73 -6.96 -2.14 4.90
N VAL A 74 -6.76 -2.88 5.99
CA VAL A 74 -5.95 -2.43 7.13
C VAL A 74 -4.49 -2.21 6.70
N PHE A 75 -3.92 -3.15 5.94
CA PHE A 75 -2.57 -3.01 5.40
C PHE A 75 -2.45 -1.88 4.38
N ILE A 76 -3.43 -1.72 3.48
CA ILE A 76 -3.47 -0.59 2.53
C ILE A 76 -3.48 0.74 3.29
N TYR A 77 -4.33 0.89 4.31
CA TYR A 77 -4.36 2.08 5.15
C TYR A 77 -3.00 2.36 5.80
N TRP A 78 -2.36 1.32 6.34
CA TRP A 78 -1.07 1.48 6.99
C TRP A 78 0.04 1.88 6.01
N LEU A 79 0.06 1.31 4.80
CA LEU A 79 0.97 1.71 3.73
C LEU A 79 0.75 3.17 3.30
N MET A 80 -0.51 3.61 3.19
CA MET A 80 -0.83 5.02 2.93
C MET A 80 -0.34 5.95 4.05
N LYS A 81 -0.46 5.54 5.32
CA LYS A 81 0.11 6.28 6.45
C LYS A 81 1.63 6.38 6.37
N LYS A 82 2.34 5.29 6.05
CA LYS A 82 3.79 5.30 5.88
C LYS A 82 4.22 6.24 4.75
N ARG A 83 3.49 6.23 3.64
CA ARG A 83 3.68 7.20 2.55
C ARG A 83 3.46 8.64 3.01
N LYS A 84 2.42 8.92 3.80
CA LYS A 84 2.20 10.25 4.39
C LYS A 84 3.43 10.71 5.17
N TYR A 85 3.91 9.90 6.12
CA TYR A 85 5.07 10.23 6.95
C TYR A 85 6.35 10.45 6.13
N PHE A 86 6.56 9.64 5.09
CA PHE A 86 7.66 9.84 4.16
C PHE A 86 7.58 11.21 3.46
N VAL A 87 6.39 11.57 2.94
CA VAL A 87 6.15 12.83 2.23
C VAL A 87 6.32 14.02 3.17
N ASP A 88 5.75 13.97 4.38
CA ASP A 88 5.91 15.02 5.40
C ASP A 88 7.38 15.29 5.70
N THR A 89 8.14 14.21 5.91
CA THR A 89 9.57 14.28 6.22
C THR A 89 10.35 14.88 5.06
N ALA A 90 10.08 14.43 3.84
CA ALA A 90 10.76 14.94 2.64
C ALA A 90 10.45 16.43 2.39
N ARG A 91 9.21 16.86 2.58
CA ARG A 91 8.80 18.27 2.48
C ARG A 91 9.49 19.13 3.53
N TRP A 92 9.64 18.64 4.75
CA TRP A 92 10.36 19.34 5.81
C TRP A 92 11.84 19.56 5.44
N VAL A 93 12.52 18.50 4.98
CA VAL A 93 13.90 18.60 4.50
C VAL A 93 14.03 19.61 3.35
N ASN A 94 13.07 19.60 2.41
CA ASN A 94 13.09 20.55 1.29
C ASN A 94 12.83 22.00 1.74
N ARG A 95 12.04 22.25 2.81
CA ARG A 95 11.91 23.58 3.42
C ARG A 95 13.24 24.09 3.96
N ILE A 96 13.97 23.25 4.69
CA ILE A 96 15.29 23.61 5.24
C ILE A 96 16.27 23.92 4.10
N ARG A 97 16.34 23.05 3.08
CA ARG A 97 17.17 23.28 1.88
C ARG A 97 16.82 24.59 1.17
N SER A 98 15.53 24.85 0.96
CA SER A 98 15.04 26.07 0.32
C SER A 98 15.44 27.32 1.13
N ALA A 99 15.31 27.28 2.46
CA ALA A 99 15.71 28.37 3.33
C ALA A 99 17.22 28.64 3.26
N PHE A 100 18.04 27.58 3.26
CA PHE A 100 19.50 27.69 3.17
C PHE A 100 19.95 28.25 1.81
N LEU A 101 19.43 27.71 0.71
CA LEU A 101 19.81 28.13 -0.65
C LEU A 101 19.38 29.56 -1.00
N LYS A 102 18.32 30.07 -0.35
CA LYS A 102 17.94 31.49 -0.46
C LYS A 102 18.98 32.43 0.16
N GLN A 103 19.70 31.97 1.19
CA GLN A 103 20.73 32.77 1.86
C GLN A 103 22.10 32.60 1.21
N ALA A 104 22.42 31.38 0.75
CA ALA A 104 23.69 31.04 0.13
C ALA A 104 23.47 30.23 -1.16
N PRO A 105 23.20 30.89 -2.30
CA PRO A 105 22.97 30.20 -3.57
C PRO A 105 24.27 29.53 -4.04
N LEU A 106 24.22 28.21 -4.25
CA LEU A 106 25.38 27.39 -4.62
C LEU A 106 25.73 27.44 -6.13
N GLY A 107 25.05 28.29 -6.91
CA GLY A 107 25.25 28.37 -8.37
C GLY A 107 24.85 27.10 -9.13
N ILE A 108 24.01 26.24 -8.53
CA ILE A 108 23.53 25.00 -9.15
C ILE A 108 22.44 25.37 -10.18
N ASP A 109 22.68 25.02 -11.45
CA ASP A 109 21.70 25.22 -12.51
C ASP A 109 20.41 24.41 -12.27
N LYS A 110 19.35 24.87 -12.94
CA LYS A 110 17.92 24.52 -12.79
C LYS A 110 17.48 23.04 -12.60
N PRO A 111 18.20 21.95 -12.94
CA PRO A 111 17.74 20.58 -12.62
C PRO A 111 17.49 20.27 -11.14
N ALA A 112 18.03 21.03 -10.18
CA ALA A 112 17.78 20.81 -8.75
C ALA A 112 16.46 21.41 -8.22
N ALA A 113 15.76 22.26 -8.99
CA ALA A 113 14.61 23.06 -8.51
C ALA A 113 13.48 22.23 -7.88
N LYS A 114 13.27 20.98 -8.35
CA LYS A 114 12.27 20.06 -7.76
C LYS A 114 12.60 19.67 -6.32
N TRP A 115 13.87 19.55 -5.99
CA TRP A 115 14.36 19.19 -4.65
C TRP A 115 14.48 20.40 -3.73
N GLU A 116 14.32 21.59 -4.28
CA GLU A 116 14.30 22.87 -3.56
C GLU A 116 12.87 23.35 -3.29
N THR A 117 11.88 22.73 -3.94
CA THR A 117 10.47 23.10 -3.78
C THR A 117 9.91 22.50 -2.47
N PRO A 118 9.45 23.32 -1.52
CA PRO A 118 8.93 22.86 -0.22
C PRO A 118 7.76 21.87 -0.27
N GLU A 119 6.99 21.91 -1.35
CA GLU A 119 5.78 21.11 -1.56
C GLU A 119 6.06 19.73 -2.17
N TYR A 120 7.27 19.49 -2.66
CA TYR A 120 7.64 18.19 -3.22
C TYR A 120 8.18 17.23 -2.14
N PRO A 121 7.92 15.92 -2.27
CA PRO A 121 7.04 15.27 -3.24
C PRO A 121 5.54 15.45 -2.89
N PRO A 122 4.61 15.35 -3.87
CA PRO A 122 3.18 15.29 -3.58
C PRO A 122 2.80 13.98 -2.91
N TYR A 123 1.75 14.01 -2.08
CA TYR A 123 1.20 12.81 -1.46
C TYR A 123 0.74 11.81 -2.51
N PHE A 124 0.14 12.27 -3.61
CA PHE A 124 -0.23 11.42 -4.72
C PHE A 124 0.68 11.67 -5.93
N ASN A 125 1.42 10.64 -6.35
CA ASN A 125 2.12 10.63 -7.62
C ASN A 125 1.96 9.25 -8.26
N SER A 126 1.20 9.17 -9.35
CA SER A 126 0.91 7.91 -10.06
C SER A 126 2.16 7.16 -10.54
N THR A 127 3.27 7.86 -10.75
CA THR A 127 4.55 7.27 -11.19
C THR A 127 5.41 6.76 -10.02
N SER A 128 5.01 7.04 -8.77
CA SER A 128 5.79 6.62 -7.61
C SER A 128 5.67 5.11 -7.40
N THR A 129 6.80 4.43 -7.21
CA THR A 129 6.85 2.98 -6.93
C THR A 129 5.96 2.58 -5.76
N GLN A 130 5.89 3.40 -4.70
CA GLN A 130 5.01 3.14 -3.55
C GLN A 130 3.52 3.19 -3.93
N ILE A 131 3.10 4.07 -4.86
CA ILE A 131 1.72 4.10 -5.37
C ILE A 131 1.45 2.88 -6.25
N ILE A 132 2.40 2.50 -7.10
CA ILE A 132 2.29 1.29 -7.92
C ILE A 132 2.11 0.06 -7.03
N PHE A 133 2.91 -0.08 -5.96
CA PHE A 133 2.75 -1.16 -4.97
C PHE A 133 1.45 -1.09 -4.19
N LEU A 134 0.94 0.10 -3.86
CA LEU A 134 -0.39 0.26 -3.26
C LEU A 134 -1.50 -0.25 -4.19
N TYR A 135 -1.44 0.09 -5.49
CA TYR A 135 -2.40 -0.41 -6.48
C TYR A 135 -2.28 -1.91 -6.73
N PHE A 136 -1.05 -2.44 -6.80
CA PHE A 136 -0.85 -3.88 -6.92
C PHE A 136 -1.38 -4.62 -5.69
N THR A 137 -1.16 -4.06 -4.49
CA THR A 137 -1.73 -4.60 -3.24
C THR A 137 -3.25 -4.56 -3.23
N ALA A 138 -3.86 -3.47 -3.71
CA ALA A 138 -5.29 -3.36 -3.89
C ALA A 138 -5.84 -4.43 -4.85
N PHE A 139 -5.15 -4.67 -5.96
CA PHE A 139 -5.51 -5.72 -6.91
C PHE A 139 -5.42 -7.12 -6.27
N CYS A 140 -4.33 -7.45 -5.58
CA CYS A 140 -4.21 -8.72 -4.87
C CYS A 140 -5.30 -8.91 -3.80
N GLY A 141 -5.58 -7.86 -3.04
CA GLY A 141 -6.66 -7.84 -2.06
C GLY A 141 -8.04 -8.06 -2.68
N ALA A 142 -8.31 -7.41 -3.81
CA ALA A 142 -9.54 -7.57 -4.56
C ALA A 142 -9.68 -9.01 -5.10
N ALA A 143 -8.59 -9.61 -5.58
CA ALA A 143 -8.57 -11.01 -6.00
C ALA A 143 -8.91 -11.96 -4.85
N LEU A 144 -8.32 -11.75 -3.67
CA LEU A 144 -8.65 -12.52 -2.47
C LEU A 144 -10.10 -12.37 -2.05
N ASN A 145 -10.64 -11.14 -2.06
CA ASN A 145 -12.06 -10.89 -1.77
C ASN A 145 -12.98 -11.63 -2.76
N SER A 146 -12.67 -11.57 -4.05
CA SER A 146 -13.46 -12.27 -5.08
C SER A 146 -13.45 -13.79 -4.88
N ILE A 147 -12.27 -14.38 -4.64
CA ILE A 147 -12.15 -15.82 -4.39
C ILE A 147 -12.91 -16.19 -3.11
N SER A 148 -12.76 -15.39 -2.05
CA SER A 148 -13.42 -15.63 -0.76
C SER A 148 -14.94 -15.56 -0.87
N ALA A 149 -15.47 -14.55 -1.56
CA ALA A 149 -16.90 -14.39 -1.77
C ALA A 149 -17.50 -15.60 -2.51
N VAL A 150 -16.84 -16.07 -3.57
CA VAL A 150 -17.31 -17.24 -4.30
C VAL A 150 -17.17 -18.52 -3.46
N SER A 151 -16.06 -18.67 -2.74
CA SER A 151 -15.86 -19.78 -1.80
C SER A 151 -16.97 -19.85 -0.74
N ALA A 152 -17.43 -18.70 -0.25
CA ALA A 152 -18.54 -18.62 0.70
C ALA A 152 -19.88 -19.05 0.08
N VAL A 153 -20.18 -18.65 -1.16
CA VAL A 153 -21.40 -19.07 -1.88
C VAL A 153 -21.41 -20.59 -2.09
N ILE A 154 -20.28 -21.18 -2.46
CA ILE A 154 -20.14 -22.64 -2.65
C ILE A 154 -20.26 -23.37 -1.32
N THR A 155 -19.60 -22.88 -0.28
CA THR A 155 -19.67 -23.47 1.06
C THR A 155 -21.09 -23.39 1.63
N GLY A 156 -21.82 -22.31 1.37
CA GLY A 156 -23.23 -22.15 1.75
C GLY A 156 -24.21 -23.05 1.00
N GLY A 157 -23.74 -23.84 0.01
CA GLY A 157 -24.58 -24.77 -0.74
C GLY A 157 -25.45 -24.14 -1.82
N PHE A 158 -25.29 -22.84 -2.10
CA PHE A 158 -26.01 -22.14 -3.18
C PHE A 158 -25.52 -22.58 -4.57
N ILE A 159 -24.25 -22.97 -4.68
CA ILE A 159 -23.62 -23.47 -5.90
C ILE A 159 -22.81 -24.74 -5.57
N LYS A 160 -22.81 -25.75 -6.45
CA LYS A 160 -22.20 -27.06 -6.19
C LYS A 160 -20.68 -27.05 -6.30
N SER A 161 -20.12 -26.29 -7.24
CA SER A 161 -18.68 -26.27 -7.52
C SER A 161 -18.19 -24.93 -8.06
N PHE A 162 -16.87 -24.68 -7.94
CA PHE A 162 -16.19 -23.55 -8.58
C PHE A 162 -16.36 -23.56 -10.11
N ALA A 163 -16.47 -24.74 -10.72
CA ALA A 163 -16.67 -24.90 -12.15
C ALA A 163 -18.05 -24.42 -12.64
N ASP A 164 -19.04 -24.37 -11.75
CA ASP A 164 -20.39 -23.91 -12.09
C ASP A 164 -20.50 -22.38 -12.06
N VAL A 165 -19.48 -21.69 -11.55
CA VAL A 165 -19.44 -20.23 -11.48
C VAL A 165 -18.79 -19.70 -12.76
N PRO A 166 -19.52 -18.96 -13.60
CA PRO A 166 -18.94 -18.36 -14.79
C PRO A 166 -17.77 -17.45 -14.46
N ILE A 167 -16.68 -17.55 -15.24
CA ILE A 167 -15.45 -16.76 -15.01
C ILE A 167 -15.70 -15.25 -14.95
N TRP A 168 -16.70 -14.75 -15.68
CA TRP A 168 -17.05 -13.33 -15.70
C TRP A 168 -17.55 -12.82 -14.34
N ILE A 169 -18.15 -13.66 -13.50
CA ILE A 169 -18.56 -13.25 -12.14
C ILE A 169 -17.32 -12.89 -11.31
N TYR A 170 -16.26 -13.71 -11.38
CA TYR A 170 -15.00 -13.42 -10.69
C TYR A 170 -14.36 -12.13 -11.19
N LEU A 171 -14.40 -11.90 -12.51
CA LEU A 171 -13.86 -10.69 -13.13
C LEU A 171 -14.64 -9.44 -12.72
N ILE A 172 -15.97 -9.52 -12.63
CA ILE A 172 -16.80 -8.43 -12.14
C ILE A 172 -16.48 -8.13 -10.68
N CYS A 173 -16.46 -9.14 -9.80
CA CYS A 173 -16.11 -8.94 -8.39
C CYS A 173 -14.70 -8.33 -8.25
N LEU A 174 -13.73 -8.85 -9.00
CA LEU A 174 -12.36 -8.35 -9.01
C LEU A 174 -12.31 -6.87 -9.41
N PHE A 175 -13.02 -6.50 -10.47
CA PHE A 175 -13.06 -5.13 -10.95
C PHE A 175 -13.73 -4.19 -9.93
N VAL A 176 -14.87 -4.60 -9.37
CA VAL A 176 -15.60 -3.81 -8.37
C VAL A 176 -14.74 -3.57 -7.12
N PHE A 177 -14.17 -4.63 -6.52
CA PHE A 177 -13.31 -4.47 -5.33
C PHE A 177 -12.04 -3.69 -5.64
N SER A 178 -11.42 -3.90 -6.80
CA SER A 178 -10.24 -3.12 -7.22
C SER A 178 -10.58 -1.64 -7.38
N ALA A 179 -11.71 -1.32 -8.01
CA ALA A 179 -12.17 0.04 -8.19
C ALA A 179 -12.43 0.72 -6.83
N ILE A 180 -13.09 0.03 -5.89
CA ILE A 180 -13.32 0.53 -4.53
C ILE A 180 -11.98 0.88 -3.85
N TYR A 181 -11.00 -0.02 -3.87
CA TYR A 181 -9.70 0.25 -3.25
C TYR A 181 -8.92 1.35 -3.95
N ILE A 182 -8.90 1.39 -5.28
CA ILE A 182 -8.20 2.43 -6.05
C ILE A 182 -8.82 3.80 -5.76
N VAL A 183 -10.16 3.91 -5.79
CA VAL A 183 -10.87 5.14 -5.45
C VAL A 183 -10.56 5.55 -4.01
N TRP A 184 -10.58 4.62 -3.07
CA TRP A 184 -10.24 4.91 -1.68
C TRP A 184 -8.81 5.45 -1.52
N ILE A 185 -7.82 4.79 -2.12
CA ILE A 185 -6.41 5.23 -2.09
C ILE A 185 -6.27 6.64 -2.67
N ARG A 186 -6.89 6.87 -3.82
CA ARG A 186 -6.86 8.15 -4.52
C ARG A 186 -7.50 9.26 -3.71
N CYS A 187 -8.72 9.05 -3.21
CA CYS A 187 -9.43 10.03 -2.40
C CYS A 187 -8.67 10.34 -1.11
N TYR A 188 -8.11 9.33 -0.44
CA TYR A 188 -7.33 9.54 0.78
C TYR A 188 -6.09 10.40 0.51
N LEU A 189 -5.25 10.02 -0.45
CA LEU A 189 -3.98 10.72 -0.71
C LEU A 189 -4.18 12.10 -1.33
N MET A 190 -5.16 12.30 -2.21
CA MET A 190 -5.50 13.63 -2.72
C MET A 190 -6.17 14.51 -1.67
N GLY A 191 -6.95 13.91 -0.75
CA GLY A 191 -7.52 14.63 0.39
C GLY A 191 -6.44 15.17 1.32
N LEU A 192 -5.34 14.44 1.50
CA LEU A 192 -4.17 14.96 2.23
C LEU A 192 -3.51 16.14 1.52
N GLU A 193 -3.43 16.13 0.18
CA GLU A 193 -2.87 17.25 -0.58
C GLU A 193 -3.68 18.54 -0.34
N LYS A 194 -5.00 18.46 -0.49
CA LYS A 194 -5.92 19.59 -0.28
C LYS A 194 -5.94 20.14 1.14
N ALA A 195 -5.57 19.33 2.14
CA ALA A 195 -5.52 19.77 3.53
C ALA A 195 -4.24 20.57 3.87
N HIS A 196 -3.26 20.58 2.95
CA HIS A 196 -1.98 21.26 3.10
C HIS A 196 -1.80 22.47 2.15
N GLU A 197 -2.77 22.71 1.26
CA GLU A 197 -2.96 23.96 0.50
C GLU A 197 -3.68 25.00 1.35
#